data_AF-A0A7X2XH72-F1
#
_entry.id   AF-A0A7X2XH72-F1
#
_cell.length_a   1.000
_cell.length_b   1.000
_cell.length_c   1.000
_cell.angle_alpha   90.00
_cell.angle_beta   90.00
_cell.angle_gamma   90.00
#
_symmetry.space_group_name_H-M   'P 1'
#
loop_
_entity.id
_entity.type
_entity.pdbx_description
1 polymer ?
#
loop_
_entity_poly.entity_id
_entity_poly.type
_entity_poly.pdbx_seq_one_letter_code
_entity_poly.pdbx_strand_id
1 'polypeptide(L)'
;MQEFFIRLWGRVINFDILAAGAAISLAGTTLFGEQFWAMVFLAYGLIAFDTLTQWVYICKKFIVDSRRVDEIINVKWQSAVWQFFKAETWNDNYLTSRGFSRITEKMIVYTLAIMVCFFAGKNVPEIHLFSFNLIPAQVFPGFISTVVFLIELTSVNENLILLGHASIADYCEKLRDFILVKLKG
;
A
#
# COMPACT_ATOMS: atom_id res chain seq x y z
N MET A 1 -22.98 10.23 -6.27
CA MET A 1 -22.33 10.07 -4.94
C MET A 1 -22.83 8.83 -4.21
N GLN A 2 -24.13 8.70 -3.92
CA GLN A 2 -24.70 7.55 -3.20
C GLN A 2 -24.50 6.21 -3.92
N GLU A 3 -24.82 6.10 -5.22
CA GLU A 3 -24.60 4.87 -6.00
C GLU A 3 -23.13 4.45 -6.11
N PHE A 4 -22.21 5.43 -6.08
CA PHE A 4 -20.78 5.17 -6.10
C PHE A 4 -20.30 4.56 -4.78
N PHE A 5 -20.71 5.13 -3.64
CA PHE A 5 -20.43 4.55 -2.33
C PHE A 5 -21.05 3.15 -2.20
N ILE A 6 -22.23 2.92 -2.75
CA ILE A 6 -22.89 1.60 -2.75
C ILE A 6 -22.12 0.59 -3.61
N ARG A 7 -21.62 0.97 -4.79
CA ARG A 7 -20.78 0.08 -5.64
C ARG A 7 -19.40 -0.15 -5.04
N LEU A 8 -18.80 0.86 -4.42
CA LEU A 8 -17.53 0.77 -3.70
C LEU A 8 -17.67 -0.15 -2.49
N TRP A 9 -18.68 0.09 -1.64
CA TRP A 9 -19.02 -0.77 -0.51
C TRP A 9 -19.42 -2.17 -0.96
N GLY A 10 -20.13 -2.33 -2.08
CA GLY A 10 -20.48 -3.65 -2.62
C GLY A 10 -19.28 -4.46 -3.11
N ARG A 11 -18.19 -3.81 -3.56
CA ARG A 11 -16.92 -4.49 -3.89
C ARG A 11 -16.04 -4.74 -2.66
N VAL A 12 -16.10 -3.87 -1.65
CA VAL A 12 -15.39 -4.03 -0.38
C VAL A 12 -16.05 -5.10 0.50
N ILE A 13 -17.39 -5.18 0.47
CA ILE A 13 -18.22 -6.22 1.12
C ILE A 13 -18.46 -7.34 0.11
N ASN A 14 -17.41 -7.81 -0.57
CA ASN A 14 -17.54 -9.10 -1.23
C ASN A 14 -17.52 -10.14 -0.11
N PHE A 15 -18.66 -10.79 0.14
CA PHE A 15 -18.88 -11.66 1.31
C PHE A 15 -17.80 -12.75 1.42
N ASP A 16 -17.28 -13.23 0.29
CA ASP A 16 -16.20 -14.22 0.24
C ASP A 16 -14.85 -13.66 0.73
N ILE A 17 -14.55 -12.39 0.44
CA ILE A 17 -13.33 -11.71 0.91
C ILE A 17 -13.43 -11.43 2.42
N LEU A 18 -14.62 -11.04 2.89
CA LEU A 18 -14.90 -10.86 4.32
C LEU A 18 -14.85 -12.18 5.08
N ALA A 19 -15.38 -13.27 4.52
CA ALA A 19 -15.34 -14.60 5.12
C ALA A 19 -13.90 -15.14 5.18
N ALA A 20 -13.12 -15.00 4.10
CA ALA A 20 -11.70 -15.33 4.09
C ALA A 20 -10.91 -14.48 5.09
N GLY A 21 -11.18 -13.16 5.13
CA GLY A 21 -10.60 -12.25 6.11
C GLY A 21 -10.93 -12.61 7.55
N ALA A 22 -12.18 -13.01 7.82
CA ALA A 22 -12.62 -13.46 9.14
C ALA A 22 -11.94 -14.78 9.54
N ALA A 23 -11.85 -15.75 8.62
CA ALA A 23 -11.15 -17.01 8.85
C ALA A 23 -9.64 -16.79 9.16
N ILE A 24 -8.99 -15.90 8.39
CA ILE A 24 -7.60 -15.52 8.62
C ILE A 24 -7.46 -14.76 9.95
N SER A 25 -8.41 -13.91 10.33
CA SER A 25 -8.38 -13.21 11.63
C SER A 25 -8.52 -14.14 12.83
N LEU A 26 -9.33 -15.20 12.70
CA LEU A 26 -9.58 -16.15 13.78
C LEU A 26 -8.45 -17.18 13.94
N ALA A 27 -7.78 -17.55 12.84
CA ALA A 27 -6.77 -18.58 12.84
C ALA A 27 -5.33 -18.06 12.61
N GLY A 28 -5.15 -16.78 12.27
CA GLY A 28 -3.85 -16.24 11.83
C GLY A 28 -2.78 -16.34 12.91
N THR A 29 -3.07 -15.91 14.13
CA THR A 29 -2.11 -15.98 15.24
C THR A 29 -1.82 -17.43 15.64
N THR A 30 -2.83 -18.31 15.62
CA THR A 30 -2.69 -19.70 16.06
C THR A 30 -1.93 -20.54 15.04
N LEU A 31 -2.10 -20.27 13.75
CA LEU A 31 -1.43 -21.00 12.68
C LEU A 31 -0.03 -20.46 12.39
N PHE A 32 0.17 -19.14 12.41
CA PHE A 32 1.37 -18.48 11.90
C PHE A 32 2.17 -17.69 12.97
N GLY A 33 1.66 -17.54 14.18
CA GLY A 33 2.34 -16.83 15.27
C GLY A 33 2.14 -15.31 15.26
N GLU A 34 2.67 -14.62 16.28
CA GLU A 34 2.42 -13.18 16.48
C GLU A 34 3.06 -12.28 15.40
N GLN A 35 4.21 -12.70 14.87
CA GLN A 35 4.94 -11.93 13.84
C GLN A 35 4.19 -11.87 12.49
N PHE A 36 3.24 -12.78 12.26
CA PHE A 36 2.41 -12.80 11.06
C PHE A 36 1.63 -11.49 10.89
N TRP A 37 0.97 -11.03 11.95
CA TRP A 37 0.15 -9.83 11.90
C TRP A 37 0.98 -8.57 11.68
N ALA A 38 2.16 -8.49 12.30
CA ALA A 38 3.08 -7.39 12.06
C ALA A 38 3.43 -7.26 10.57
N MET A 39 3.68 -8.38 9.88
CA MET A 39 3.96 -8.36 8.44
C MET A 39 2.75 -8.03 7.58
N VAL A 40 1.57 -8.57 7.91
CA VAL A 40 0.34 -8.26 7.19
C VAL A 40 0.00 -6.76 7.30
N PHE A 41 0.07 -6.19 8.51
CA PHE A 41 -0.19 -4.77 8.70
C PHE A 41 0.84 -3.88 8.02
N LEU A 42 2.12 -4.28 8.02
CA LEU A 42 3.16 -3.54 7.33
C LEU A 42 2.95 -3.56 5.80
N ALA A 43 2.62 -4.72 5.23
CA ALA A 43 2.28 -4.84 3.81
C ALA A 43 1.06 -3.99 3.43
N TYR A 44 0.01 -4.00 4.25
CA TYR A 44 -1.18 -3.18 4.03
C TYR A 44 -0.89 -1.69 4.17
N GLY A 45 -0.07 -1.30 5.15
CA GLY A 45 0.37 0.09 5.32
C GLY A 45 1.11 0.61 4.08
N LEU A 46 1.98 -0.20 3.49
CA LEU A 46 2.69 0.14 2.25
C LEU A 46 1.76 0.24 1.05
N ILE A 47 0.87 -0.73 0.84
CA ILE A 47 -0.12 -0.68 -0.24
C ILE A 47 -1.00 0.57 -0.10
N ALA A 48 -1.45 0.87 1.12
CA ALA A 48 -2.26 2.06 1.38
C ALA A 48 -1.47 3.34 1.09
N PHE A 49 -0.19 3.41 1.48
CA PHE A 49 0.66 4.56 1.18
C PHE A 49 0.89 4.73 -0.32
N ASP A 50 1.29 3.67 -1.03
CA ASP A 50 1.42 3.63 -2.50
C ASP A 50 0.15 4.16 -3.17
N THR A 51 -1.00 3.58 -2.80
CA THR A 51 -2.31 3.96 -3.31
C THR A 51 -2.62 5.44 -3.09
N LEU A 52 -2.36 5.95 -1.88
CA LEU A 52 -2.61 7.36 -1.55
C LEU A 52 -1.70 8.28 -2.36
N THR A 53 -0.40 7.97 -2.49
CA THR A 53 0.52 8.77 -3.31
C THR A 53 0.06 8.82 -4.76
N GLN A 54 -0.39 7.69 -5.30
CA GLN A 54 -0.88 7.61 -6.67
C GLN A 54 -2.19 8.38 -6.89
N TRP A 55 -3.13 8.32 -5.94
CA TRP A 55 -4.36 9.10 -6.02
C TRP A 55 -4.10 10.60 -5.95
N VAL A 56 -3.18 11.02 -5.07
CA VAL A 56 -2.77 12.42 -4.99
C VAL A 56 -2.18 12.87 -6.33
N TYR A 57 -1.32 12.05 -6.94
CA TYR A 57 -0.76 12.34 -8.26
C TYR A 57 -1.84 12.52 -9.32
N ILE A 58 -2.76 11.56 -9.45
CA ILE A 58 -3.85 11.60 -10.44
C ILE A 58 -4.73 12.85 -10.24
N CYS A 59 -5.06 13.19 -8.98
CA CYS A 59 -5.87 14.36 -8.68
C CYS A 59 -5.15 15.67 -9.00
N LYS A 60 -3.84 15.77 -8.70
CA LYS A 60 -3.04 16.94 -9.06
C LYS A 60 -2.89 17.07 -10.58
N LYS A 61 -2.64 15.96 -11.26
CA LYS A 61 -2.56 15.91 -12.73
C LYS A 61 -3.86 16.41 -13.37
N PHE A 62 -5.01 15.97 -12.88
CA PHE A 62 -6.31 16.46 -13.36
C PHE A 62 -6.47 17.98 -13.22
N ILE A 63 -5.98 18.58 -12.12
CA ILE A 63 -6.04 20.03 -11.88
C ILE A 63 -5.16 20.79 -12.89
N VAL A 64 -3.96 20.27 -13.17
CA VAL A 64 -3.04 20.84 -14.15
C VAL A 64 -3.58 20.70 -15.58
N ASP A 65 -4.07 19.52 -15.95
CA ASP A 65 -4.66 19.25 -17.27
C ASP A 65 -5.94 20.07 -17.51
N SER A 66 -6.67 20.41 -16.45
CA SER A 66 -7.81 21.34 -16.48
C SER A 66 -7.39 22.83 -16.60
N ARG A 67 -6.09 23.11 -16.83
CA ARG A 67 -5.45 24.44 -16.91
C ARG A 67 -5.70 25.34 -15.71
N ARG A 68 -5.92 24.77 -14.52
CA ARG A 68 -6.10 25.57 -13.30
C ARG A 68 -4.77 25.98 -12.66
N VAL A 69 -3.68 25.29 -12.97
CA VAL A 69 -2.31 25.52 -12.48
C VAL A 69 -1.30 25.02 -13.53
N ASP A 70 -0.13 25.66 -13.67
CA ASP A 70 0.87 25.31 -14.69
C ASP A 70 1.71 24.05 -14.36
N GLU A 71 1.96 23.77 -13.08
CA GLU A 71 2.78 22.63 -12.64
C GLU A 71 2.16 21.86 -11.48
N ILE A 72 2.37 20.53 -11.46
CA ILE A 72 1.85 19.61 -10.43
C ILE A 72 2.35 19.98 -9.03
N ILE A 73 3.61 20.43 -8.92
CA ILE A 73 4.24 20.74 -7.63
C ILE A 73 3.54 21.92 -6.92
N ASN A 74 2.95 22.84 -7.69
CA ASN A 74 2.27 24.03 -7.19
C ASN A 74 0.85 23.73 -6.69
N VAL A 75 0.30 22.55 -6.96
CA VAL A 75 -1.00 22.14 -6.47
C VAL A 75 -0.90 21.73 -5.00
N LYS A 76 -1.61 22.45 -4.12
CA LYS A 76 -1.70 22.13 -2.69
C LYS A 76 -2.31 20.74 -2.48
N TRP A 77 -1.81 20.01 -1.49
CA TRP A 77 -2.30 18.67 -1.15
C TRP A 77 -3.80 18.66 -0.78
N GLN A 78 -4.26 19.68 -0.06
CA GLN A 78 -5.69 19.86 0.29
C GLN A 78 -6.59 19.94 -0.95
N SER A 79 -6.12 20.59 -2.01
CA SER A 79 -6.86 20.71 -3.27
C SER A 79 -6.94 19.37 -4.00
N ALA A 80 -5.89 18.55 -3.93
CA ALA A 80 -5.89 17.20 -4.48
C ALA A 80 -6.88 16.29 -3.73
N VAL A 81 -6.92 16.37 -2.40
CA VAL A 81 -7.90 15.63 -1.58
C VAL A 81 -9.32 16.06 -1.90
N TRP A 82 -9.59 17.36 -2.02
CA TRP A 82 -10.92 17.85 -2.40
C TRP A 82 -11.32 17.38 -3.80
N GLN A 83 -10.38 17.37 -4.73
CA GLN A 83 -10.60 16.93 -6.11
C GLN A 83 -10.84 15.42 -6.21
N PHE A 84 -10.26 14.60 -5.32
CA PHE A 84 -10.55 13.17 -5.23
C PHE A 84 -12.04 12.89 -5.00
N PHE A 85 -12.72 13.71 -4.19
CA PHE A 85 -14.15 13.54 -3.91
C PHE A 85 -15.07 14.08 -5.02
N LYS A 86 -14.54 14.74 -6.05
CA LYS A 86 -15.33 15.25 -7.17
C LYS A 86 -15.52 14.18 -8.25
N ALA A 87 -16.76 14.02 -8.69
CA ALA A 87 -17.12 13.04 -9.73
C ALA A 87 -16.36 13.23 -11.05
N GLU A 88 -15.96 14.45 -11.39
CA GLU A 88 -15.19 14.79 -12.61
C GLU A 88 -13.86 14.02 -12.72
N THR A 89 -13.23 13.72 -11.59
CA THR A 89 -11.95 13.00 -11.52
C THR A 89 -12.11 11.49 -11.75
N TRP A 90 -13.34 10.98 -11.62
CA TRP A 90 -13.69 9.56 -11.75
C TRP A 90 -14.17 9.25 -13.18
N ASN A 91 -13.21 9.13 -14.09
CA ASN A 91 -13.44 8.70 -15.46
C ASN A 91 -12.38 7.68 -15.90
N ASP A 92 -12.58 7.07 -17.07
CA ASP A 92 -11.70 6.02 -17.60
C ASP A 92 -10.24 6.48 -17.86
N ASN A 93 -10.00 7.79 -17.93
CA ASN A 93 -8.70 8.39 -18.17
C ASN A 93 -7.93 8.79 -16.89
N TYR A 94 -8.59 8.89 -15.74
CA TYR A 94 -8.00 9.30 -14.46
C TYR A 94 -8.26 8.26 -13.36
N LEU A 95 -9.26 8.45 -12.50
CA LEU A 95 -9.58 7.49 -11.44
C LEU A 95 -10.55 6.42 -11.95
N THR A 96 -10.05 5.20 -12.13
CA THR A 96 -10.85 4.06 -12.56
C THR A 96 -11.16 3.10 -11.42
N SER A 97 -12.38 2.56 -11.41
CA SER A 97 -12.76 1.49 -10.46
C SER A 97 -11.93 0.21 -10.65
N ARG A 98 -11.28 0.04 -11.81
CA ARG A 98 -10.34 -1.08 -12.08
C ARG A 98 -9.05 -0.92 -11.28
N GLY A 99 -8.57 0.32 -11.08
CA GLY A 99 -7.43 0.59 -10.19
C GLY A 99 -7.67 0.09 -8.76
N PHE A 100 -8.89 0.26 -8.25
CA PHE A 100 -9.29 -0.29 -6.94
C PHE A 100 -9.27 -1.82 -6.90
N SER A 101 -9.73 -2.49 -7.96
CA SER A 101 -9.67 -3.95 -8.05
C SER A 101 -8.24 -4.46 -7.96
N ARG A 102 -7.29 -3.76 -8.58
CA ARG A 102 -5.85 -4.11 -8.53
C ARG A 102 -5.26 -3.95 -7.14
N ILE A 103 -5.73 -2.97 -6.36
CA ILE A 103 -5.32 -2.79 -4.96
C ILE A 103 -5.83 -3.94 -4.10
N THR A 104 -7.09 -4.34 -4.27
CA THR A 104 -7.65 -5.50 -3.58
C THR A 104 -6.91 -6.78 -3.95
N GLU A 105 -6.56 -6.95 -5.22
CA GLU A 105 -5.75 -8.07 -5.69
C GLU A 105 -4.36 -8.09 -5.04
N LYS A 106 -3.65 -6.96 -4.99
CA LYS A 106 -2.37 -6.84 -4.26
C LYS A 106 -2.52 -7.26 -2.79
N MET A 107 -3.54 -6.77 -2.10
CA MET A 107 -3.78 -7.12 -0.68
C MET A 107 -4.00 -8.63 -0.50
N ILE A 108 -4.77 -9.27 -1.38
CA ILE A 108 -5.00 -10.72 -1.32
C ILE A 108 -3.71 -11.48 -1.62
N VAL A 109 -3.01 -11.13 -2.69
CA VAL A 109 -1.78 -11.82 -3.13
C VAL A 109 -0.69 -11.74 -2.06
N TYR A 110 -0.46 -10.56 -1.46
CA TYR A 110 0.54 -10.43 -0.41
C TYR A 110 0.16 -11.20 0.84
N THR A 111 -1.11 -11.16 1.25
CA THR A 111 -1.58 -11.93 2.41
C THR A 111 -1.39 -13.44 2.18
N LEU A 112 -1.75 -13.95 1.00
CA LEU A 112 -1.53 -15.36 0.66
C LEU A 112 -0.04 -15.71 0.61
N ALA A 113 0.79 -14.87 0.01
CA ALA A 113 2.23 -15.10 -0.06
C ALA A 113 2.89 -15.12 1.33
N ILE A 114 2.48 -14.20 2.21
CA ILE A 114 2.91 -14.17 3.62
C ILE A 114 2.46 -15.45 4.32
N MET A 115 1.20 -15.86 4.19
CA MET A 115 0.70 -17.12 4.78
C MET A 115 1.51 -18.34 4.34
N VAL A 116 1.82 -18.46 3.04
CA VAL A 116 2.64 -19.56 2.51
C VAL A 116 4.05 -19.53 3.11
N CYS A 117 4.68 -18.36 3.22
CA CYS A 117 6.04 -18.24 3.76
C CYS A 117 6.09 -18.55 5.27
N PHE A 118 5.10 -18.12 6.04
CA PHE A 118 5.00 -18.46 7.46
C PHE A 118 4.68 -19.95 7.66
N PHE A 119 3.80 -20.52 6.82
CA PHE A 119 3.51 -21.94 6.85
C PHE A 119 4.76 -22.78 6.53
N ALA A 120 5.48 -22.43 5.47
CA ALA A 120 6.74 -23.07 5.11
C ALA A 120 7.78 -22.92 6.24
N GLY A 121 7.87 -21.76 6.86
CA GLY A 121 8.81 -21.51 7.96
C GLY A 121 8.56 -22.40 9.16
N LYS A 122 7.29 -22.73 9.46
CA LYS A 122 6.90 -23.58 10.57
C LYS A 122 7.07 -25.08 10.29
N ASN A 123 6.91 -25.51 9.02
CA ASN A 123 6.85 -26.93 8.67
C ASN A 123 8.13 -27.47 8.04
N VAL A 124 9.01 -26.61 7.51
CA VAL A 124 10.29 -27.04 6.95
C VAL A 124 11.31 -27.20 8.09
N PRO A 125 11.97 -28.38 8.20
CA PRO A 125 12.96 -28.62 9.24
C PRO A 125 14.19 -27.71 9.06
N GLU A 126 14.88 -27.44 10.16
CA GLU A 126 16.14 -26.72 10.14
C GLU A 126 17.19 -27.51 9.34
N ILE A 127 17.90 -26.81 8.46
CA ILE A 127 18.95 -27.41 7.63
C ILE A 127 20.29 -26.92 8.16
N HIS A 128 21.04 -27.84 8.74
CA HIS A 128 22.41 -27.60 9.22
C HIS A 128 23.39 -28.26 8.25
N LEU A 129 24.04 -27.47 7.41
CA LEU A 129 25.02 -27.96 6.42
C LEU A 129 26.26 -27.06 6.42
N PHE A 130 27.44 -27.65 6.60
CA PHE A 130 28.74 -26.98 6.45
C PHE A 130 28.87 -25.63 7.20
N SER A 131 28.57 -25.64 8.50
CA SER A 131 28.56 -24.45 9.38
C SER A 131 27.52 -23.38 9.04
N PHE A 132 26.61 -23.66 8.11
CA PHE A 132 25.47 -22.81 7.78
C PHE A 132 24.21 -23.37 8.43
N ASN A 133 23.56 -22.55 9.27
CA ASN A 133 22.29 -22.88 9.91
C ASN A 133 21.18 -22.15 9.16
N LEU A 134 20.47 -22.86 8.29
CA LEU A 134 19.24 -22.33 7.70
C LEU A 134 18.09 -22.65 8.64
N ILE A 135 17.51 -21.61 9.24
CA ILE A 135 16.32 -21.69 10.10
C ILE A 135 15.12 -21.14 9.30
N PRO A 136 14.33 -21.99 8.63
CA PRO A 136 13.24 -21.57 7.75
C PRO A 136 12.22 -20.64 8.42
N ALA A 137 11.96 -20.86 9.71
CA ALA A 137 11.07 -20.05 10.53
C ALA A 137 11.50 -18.58 10.63
N GLN A 138 12.80 -18.29 10.46
CA GLN A 138 13.33 -16.92 10.46
C GLN A 138 13.53 -16.40 9.03
N VAL A 139 14.00 -17.27 8.14
CA VAL A 139 14.39 -16.87 6.78
C VAL A 139 13.19 -16.58 5.89
N PHE A 140 12.16 -17.43 5.87
CA PHE A 140 11.04 -17.23 4.95
C PHE A 140 10.18 -16.00 5.30
N PRO A 141 9.82 -15.75 6.58
CA PRO A 141 9.13 -14.52 6.95
C PRO A 141 9.97 -13.27 6.65
N GLY A 142 11.27 -13.29 6.97
CA GLY A 142 12.16 -12.16 6.69
C GLY A 142 12.31 -11.88 5.18
N PHE A 143 12.40 -12.93 4.38
CA PHE A 143 12.53 -12.82 2.92
C PHE A 143 11.27 -12.23 2.29
N ILE A 144 10.08 -12.75 2.60
CA ILE A 144 8.84 -12.24 2.01
C ILE A 144 8.58 -10.78 2.41
N SER A 145 8.90 -10.41 3.65
CA SER A 145 8.83 -9.02 4.11
C SER A 145 9.71 -8.10 3.27
N THR A 146 10.97 -8.51 3.04
CA THR A 146 11.92 -7.74 2.25
C THR A 146 11.44 -7.58 0.80
N VAL A 147 10.91 -8.64 0.19
CA VAL A 147 10.38 -8.60 -1.18
C VAL A 147 9.20 -7.63 -1.30
N VAL A 148 8.20 -7.76 -0.41
CA VAL A 148 7.04 -6.85 -0.40
C VAL A 148 7.49 -5.40 -0.19
N PHE A 149 8.42 -5.19 0.74
CA PHE A 149 8.95 -3.88 1.05
C PHE A 149 9.65 -3.24 -0.16
N LEU A 150 10.52 -3.98 -0.85
CA LEU A 150 11.24 -3.47 -2.03
C LEU A 150 10.29 -3.14 -3.19
N ILE A 151 9.29 -3.99 -3.44
CA ILE A 151 8.31 -3.77 -4.50
C ILE A 151 7.51 -2.49 -4.22
N GLU A 152 6.93 -2.37 -3.03
CA GLU A 152 6.07 -1.23 -2.70
C GLU A 152 6.86 0.06 -2.51
N LEU A 153 8.06 0.03 -1.93
CA LEU A 153 8.90 1.25 -1.87
C LEU A 153 9.33 1.73 -3.26
N THR A 154 9.61 0.82 -4.19
CA THR A 154 9.95 1.22 -5.56
C THR A 154 8.76 1.91 -6.21
N SER A 155 7.56 1.33 -6.09
CA SER A 155 6.30 1.91 -6.59
C SER A 155 6.02 3.30 -5.97
N VAL A 156 6.18 3.42 -4.66
CA VAL A 156 6.03 4.70 -3.95
C VAL A 156 7.04 5.73 -4.46
N ASN A 157 8.29 5.33 -4.68
CA ASN A 157 9.33 6.24 -5.16
C ASN A 157 8.99 6.77 -6.56
N GLU A 158 8.51 5.91 -7.45
CA GLU A 158 8.03 6.31 -8.77
C GLU A 158 6.88 7.33 -8.66
N ASN A 159 5.89 7.07 -7.80
CA ASN A 159 4.77 7.99 -7.59
C ASN A 159 5.22 9.35 -7.03
N LEU A 160 6.21 9.38 -6.13
CA LEU A 160 6.76 10.63 -5.59
C LEU A 160 7.56 11.41 -6.63
N ILE A 161 8.30 10.72 -7.50
CA ILE A 161 8.97 11.36 -8.64
C ILE A 161 7.94 12.03 -9.56
N LEU A 162 6.83 11.34 -9.85
CA LEU A 162 5.71 11.91 -10.62
C LEU A 162 5.05 13.11 -9.94
N LEU A 163 5.10 13.17 -8.61
CA LEU A 163 4.62 14.32 -7.82
C LEU A 163 5.59 15.51 -7.81
N GLY A 164 6.76 15.39 -8.43
CA GLY A 164 7.79 16.43 -8.51
C GLY A 164 8.85 16.38 -7.41
N HIS A 165 8.95 15.27 -6.66
CA HIS A 165 10.03 15.03 -5.72
C HIS A 165 11.22 14.35 -6.39
N ALA A 166 12.44 14.53 -5.85
CA ALA A 166 13.61 13.86 -6.43
C ALA A 166 13.68 12.36 -6.06
N SER A 167 13.19 12.00 -4.87
CA SER A 167 13.12 10.64 -4.37
C SER A 167 12.26 10.57 -3.10
N ILE A 168 12.02 9.37 -2.57
CA ILE A 168 11.47 9.18 -1.21
C ILE A 168 12.31 9.93 -0.17
N ALA A 169 13.65 9.93 -0.28
CA ALA A 169 14.51 10.59 0.70
C ALA A 169 14.28 12.11 0.73
N ASP A 170 14.20 12.74 -0.44
CA ASP A 170 13.86 14.17 -0.58
C ASP A 170 12.49 14.49 0.02
N TYR A 171 11.48 13.64 -0.22
CA TYR A 171 10.16 13.80 0.39
C TYR A 171 10.22 13.71 1.92
N CYS A 172 10.93 12.72 2.46
CA CYS A 172 11.09 12.54 3.90
C CYS A 172 11.83 13.70 4.57
N GLU A 173 12.88 14.24 3.94
CA GLU A 173 13.60 15.42 4.45
C GLU A 173 12.68 16.65 4.50
N LYS A 174 11.95 16.93 3.41
CA LYS A 174 10.99 18.04 3.37
C LYS A 174 9.88 17.88 4.41
N LEU A 175 9.39 16.66 4.62
CA LEU A 175 8.38 16.36 5.65
C LEU A 175 8.93 16.58 7.06
N ARG A 176 10.15 16.08 7.33
CA ARG A 176 10.84 16.28 8.61
C ARG A 176 10.99 17.77 8.90
N ASP A 177 11.49 18.53 7.94
CA ASP A 177 11.76 19.96 8.11
C ASP A 177 10.45 20.74 8.33
N PHE A 178 9.37 20.39 7.61
CA PHE A 178 8.04 20.96 7.86
C PHE A 178 7.53 20.70 9.28
N ILE A 179 7.66 19.47 9.78
CA ILE A 179 7.25 19.10 11.14
C ILE A 179 8.08 19.87 12.17
N LEU A 180 9.40 19.91 11.99
CA LEU A 180 10.31 20.61 12.91
C LEU A 180 10.04 22.12 12.94
N VAL A 181 9.72 22.74 11.80
CA VAL A 181 9.33 24.15 11.74
C VAL A 181 8.02 24.38 12.51
N LYS A 182 7.02 23.49 12.35
CA LYS A 182 5.75 23.57 13.08
C LYS A 182 5.85 23.31 14.58
N LEU A 183 6.87 22.58 15.03
CA LEU A 183 7.10 22.31 16.46
C LEU A 183 7.90 23.42 17.15
N LYS A 184 8.63 24.25 16.37
CA LYS A 184 9.45 25.35 16.88
C LYS A 184 8.74 26.72 16.85
N GLY A 185 7.60 26.82 16.16
CA GLY A 185 6.72 28.00 16.16
C GLY A 185 5.53 27.78 17.08
#